data_AF-A0A378QPS7-F1
#
_entry.id   AF-A0A378QPS7-F1
#
_cell.length_a   1.000
_cell.length_b   1.000
_cell.length_c   1.000
_cell.angle_alpha   90.00
_cell.angle_beta   90.00
_cell.angle_gamma   90.00
#
_symmetry.space_group_name_H-M   'P 1'
#
loop_
_entity.id
_entity.type
_entity.pdbx_description
1 polymer ?
#
loop_
_entity_poly.entity_id
_entity_poly.type
_entity_poly.pdbx_seq_one_letter_code
_entity_poly.pdbx_strand_id
1 'polypeptide(L)'
;MKFAIYLPDTAKTQKLPVLYWLSGLTCTEQNFITKSGFQRYADEQNVIVVAPDTSPRSERVADDDAYDLGQGAGFMLMRLNPLGQSIIKCMTILSKSCLI
;
A
#
# COMPACT_ATOMS: atom_id res chain seq x y z
N MET A 1 4.78 3.53 10.28
CA MET A 1 4.26 3.20 8.94
C MET A 1 5.43 2.65 8.14
N LYS A 2 5.30 1.44 7.60
CA LYS A 2 6.32 0.78 6.78
C LYS A 2 5.88 0.77 5.32
N PHE A 3 6.81 0.54 4.41
CA PHE A 3 6.50 0.29 3.00
C PHE A 3 7.50 -0.71 2.44
N ALA A 4 7.05 -1.49 1.47
CA ALA A 4 7.90 -2.36 0.68
C ALA A 4 8.11 -1.78 -0.71
N ILE A 5 9.31 -1.96 -1.25
CA ILE A 5 9.64 -1.61 -2.64
C ILE A 5 10.24 -2.83 -3.31
N TYR A 6 9.74 -3.14 -4.51
CA TYR A 6 10.37 -4.10 -5.40
C TYR A 6 11.05 -3.36 -6.56
N LEU A 7 12.32 -3.69 -6.76
CA LEU A 7 13.15 -3.12 -7.83
C LEU A 7 13.53 -4.25 -8.79
N PRO A 8 13.01 -4.24 -10.03
CA PRO A 8 13.50 -5.12 -11.09
C PRO A 8 14.98 -4.88 -11.36
N ASP A 9 15.69 -5.88 -11.87
CA ASP A 9 17.12 -5.75 -12.19
C ASP A 9 17.41 -4.64 -13.21
N THR A 10 16.48 -4.38 -14.13
CA THR A 10 16.56 -3.31 -15.12
C THR A 10 16.50 -1.91 -14.50
N ALA A 11 16.00 -1.77 -13.27
CA ALA A 11 15.99 -0.50 -12.54
C ALA A 11 17.40 -0.01 -12.17
N LYS A 12 18.42 -0.89 -12.22
CA LYS A 12 19.83 -0.52 -11.98
C LYS A 12 20.40 0.35 -13.10
N THR A 13 19.85 0.25 -14.31
CA THR A 13 20.41 0.88 -15.51
C THR A 13 19.43 1.82 -16.21
N GLN A 14 18.13 1.70 -15.96
CA GLN A 14 17.09 2.48 -16.61
C GLN A 14 16.06 3.03 -15.61
N LYS A 15 15.42 4.14 -15.97
CA LYS A 15 14.27 4.67 -15.23
C LYS A 15 13.02 3.90 -15.60
N LEU A 16 12.36 3.32 -14.61
CA LEU A 16 11.14 2.53 -14.78
C LEU A 16 9.93 3.28 -14.21
N PRO A 17 8.71 3.04 -14.75
CA PRO A 17 7.49 3.52 -14.14
C PRO A 17 7.27 2.88 -12.76
N VAL A 18 6.57 3.61 -11.88
CA VAL A 18 6.26 3.17 -10.51
C VAL A 18 4.77 2.87 -10.37
N LEU A 19 4.44 1.66 -9.96
CA LEU A 19 3.11 1.21 -9.58
C LEU A 19 2.97 1.24 -8.05
N TYR A 20 1.95 1.93 -7.56
CA TYR A 20 1.59 1.92 -6.14
C TYR A 20 0.48 0.89 -5.91
N TRP A 21 0.75 -0.09 -5.06
CA TRP A 21 -0.23 -1.08 -4.62
C TRP A 21 -0.79 -0.73 -3.25
N LEU A 22 -2.09 -0.45 -3.19
CA LEU A 22 -2.77 -0.13 -1.95
C LEU A 22 -3.56 -1.35 -1.46
N SER A 23 -3.05 -1.98 -0.41
CA SER A 23 -3.72 -3.13 0.22
C SER A 23 -5.02 -2.71 0.91
N GLY A 24 -5.94 -3.68 1.04
CA GLY A 24 -7.23 -3.50 1.71
C GLY A 24 -7.16 -3.49 3.23
N LEU A 25 -8.32 -3.52 3.88
CA LEU A 25 -8.45 -3.52 5.35
C LEU A 25 -7.61 -4.62 6.00
N THR A 26 -7.12 -4.34 7.22
CA THR A 26 -6.32 -5.21 8.11
C THR A 26 -4.96 -5.66 7.58
N CYS A 27 -4.67 -5.44 6.29
CA CYS A 27 -3.41 -5.80 5.66
C CYS A 27 -2.27 -4.85 6.05
N THR A 28 -1.06 -5.40 6.02
CA THR A 28 0.22 -4.66 6.06
C THR A 28 0.90 -4.73 4.68
N GLU A 29 2.09 -4.14 4.53
CA GLU A 29 2.88 -4.30 3.31
C GLU A 29 3.25 -5.77 3.03
N GLN A 30 3.34 -6.59 4.09
CA GLN A 30 3.74 -8.00 3.98
C GLN A 30 2.74 -8.85 3.21
N ASN A 31 1.44 -8.56 3.36
CA ASN A 31 0.37 -9.36 2.74
C ASN A 31 0.51 -9.38 1.21
N PHE A 32 0.69 -8.21 0.60
CA PHE A 32 0.84 -8.10 -0.84
C PHE A 32 2.12 -8.76 -1.33
N ILE A 33 3.26 -8.47 -0.69
CA ILE A 33 4.55 -8.92 -1.21
C ILE A 33 4.77 -10.44 -1.07
N THR A 34 4.10 -11.08 -0.11
CA THR A 34 4.23 -12.52 0.12
C THR A 34 3.18 -13.37 -0.61
N LYS A 35 1.97 -12.83 -0.83
CA LYS A 35 0.84 -13.65 -1.34
C LYS A 35 0.49 -13.42 -2.81
N SER A 36 0.89 -12.30 -3.41
CA SER A 36 0.44 -11.95 -4.78
C SER A 36 1.28 -12.56 -5.90
N GLY A 37 2.52 -12.97 -5.63
CA GLY A 37 3.46 -13.42 -6.67
C GLY A 37 3.80 -12.35 -7.71
N PHE A 38 3.60 -11.06 -7.39
CA PHE A 38 3.71 -9.96 -8.35
C PHE A 38 5.12 -9.75 -8.93
N GLN A 39 6.17 -10.22 -8.23
CA GLN A 39 7.57 -9.95 -8.56
C GLN A 39 7.91 -10.39 -9.99
N ARG A 40 7.46 -11.58 -10.40
CA ARG A 40 7.66 -12.11 -11.75
C ARG A 40 7.08 -11.17 -12.82
N TYR A 41 5.86 -10.68 -12.60
CA TYR A 41 5.21 -9.78 -13.55
C TYR A 41 5.84 -8.39 -13.55
N ALA A 42 6.32 -7.93 -12.40
CA ALA A 42 7.05 -6.66 -12.31
C ALA A 42 8.35 -6.69 -13.11
N ASP A 43 9.07 -7.82 -13.13
CA ASP A 43 10.24 -8.02 -14.00
C ASP A 43 9.84 -8.09 -15.48
N GLU A 44 8.83 -8.90 -15.82
CA GLU A 44 8.37 -9.06 -17.21
C GLU A 44 7.91 -7.72 -17.83
N GLN A 45 7.33 -6.83 -17.02
CA GLN A 45 6.80 -5.54 -17.47
C GLN A 45 7.74 -4.35 -17.21
N ASN A 46 8.90 -4.56 -16.57
CA ASN A 46 9.83 -3.52 -16.16
C ASN A 46 9.16 -2.39 -15.33
N VAL A 47 8.48 -2.77 -14.25
CA VAL A 47 7.77 -1.81 -13.38
C VAL A 47 8.29 -1.92 -11.95
N ILE A 48 8.57 -0.78 -11.32
CA ILE A 48 8.85 -0.70 -9.87
C ILE A 48 7.51 -0.77 -9.12
N VAL A 49 7.43 -1.56 -8.06
CA VAL A 49 6.20 -1.65 -7.26
C VAL A 49 6.47 -1.18 -5.84
N VAL A 50 5.60 -0.28 -5.35
CA VAL A 50 5.63 0.25 -3.98
C VAL A 50 4.34 -0.16 -3.28
N ALA A 51 4.47 -0.86 -2.15
CA ALA A 51 3.36 -1.31 -1.33
C ALA A 51 3.47 -0.71 0.08
N PRO A 52 2.82 0.44 0.36
CA PRO A 52 2.77 1.00 1.70
C PRO A 52 1.86 0.19 2.63
N ASP A 53 2.10 0.31 3.94
CA ASP A 53 1.17 -0.10 4.98
C ASP A 53 -0.14 0.72 4.90
N THR A 54 -1.22 0.19 5.45
CA THR A 54 -2.59 0.68 5.23
C THR A 54 -3.00 1.81 6.19
N SER A 55 -2.18 2.06 7.21
CA SER A 55 -2.37 3.12 8.21
C SER A 55 -1.09 3.36 9.03
N PRO A 56 -0.97 4.49 9.75
CA PRO A 56 0.05 4.63 10.78
C PRO A 56 -0.19 3.62 11.91
N ARG A 57 0.87 2.96 12.40
CA ARG A 57 0.80 2.02 13.51
C ARG A 57 1.76 2.44 14.62
N SER A 58 1.24 2.69 15.83
CA SER A 58 2.01 2.89 17.08
C SER A 58 1.07 2.96 18.29
N GLU A 59 1.57 2.72 19.51
CA GLU A 59 0.79 2.89 20.76
C GLU A 59 0.22 4.30 20.96
N ARG A 60 0.79 5.31 20.28
CA ARG A 60 0.36 6.71 20.36
C ARG A 60 -0.64 7.10 19.25
N VAL A 61 -0.99 6.17 18.37
CA VAL A 61 -1.95 6.40 17.29
C VAL A 61 -3.30 5.86 17.73
N ALA A 62 -4.34 6.69 17.59
CA ALA A 62 -5.71 6.30 17.91
C ALA A 62 -6.11 5.04 17.13
N ASP A 63 -6.71 4.10 17.83
CA ASP A 63 -7.14 2.80 17.31
C ASP A 63 -8.59 2.51 17.72
N ASP A 64 -9.20 1.52 17.09
CA ASP A 64 -10.54 1.05 17.39
C ASP A 64 -10.55 -0.49 17.42
N ASP A 65 -11.39 -1.09 18.27
CA ASP A 65 -11.54 -2.55 18.34
C ASP A 65 -12.28 -3.10 17.09
N ALA A 66 -13.05 -2.26 16.40
CA ALA A 66 -13.72 -2.61 15.16
C ALA A 66 -12.74 -2.68 13.99
N TYR A 67 -12.79 -3.77 13.21
CA TYR A 67 -11.84 -4.04 12.11
C TYR A 67 -11.88 -3.02 10.96
N ASP A 68 -12.95 -2.23 10.86
CA ASP A 68 -13.21 -1.25 9.81
C ASP A 68 -12.94 0.20 10.26
N LEU A 69 -12.34 0.40 11.44
CA LEU A 69 -11.94 1.71 11.94
C LEU A 69 -10.59 1.62 12.65
N GLY A 70 -9.82 2.72 12.66
CA GLY A 70 -8.51 2.73 13.34
C GLY A 70 -7.36 2.13 12.53
N GLN A 71 -6.43 1.47 13.21
CA GLN A 71 -5.21 0.93 12.61
C GLN A 71 -5.53 -0.27 11.72
N GLY A 72 -5.10 -0.21 10.46
CA GLY A 72 -5.45 -1.19 9.42
C GLY A 72 -6.68 -0.80 8.61
N ALA A 73 -7.33 0.33 8.93
CA ALA A 73 -8.51 0.83 8.26
C ALA A 73 -8.41 2.34 7.96
N GLY A 74 -7.28 2.78 7.41
CA GLY A 74 -7.04 4.21 7.14
C GLY A 74 -7.88 4.81 5.98
N PHE A 75 -8.59 3.97 5.21
CA PHE A 75 -9.33 4.33 3.99
C PHE A 75 -8.53 5.11 2.92
N MET A 76 -7.22 5.28 3.10
CA MET A 76 -6.35 6.10 2.24
C MET A 76 -6.90 7.53 2.04
N LEU A 77 -7.63 8.04 3.03
CA LEU A 77 -8.17 9.39 3.07
C LEU A 77 -7.33 10.25 4.03
N MET A 78 -7.14 11.51 3.68
CA MET A 78 -6.70 12.49 4.67
C MET A 78 -7.85 12.74 5.64
N ARG A 79 -7.66 12.45 6.94
CA ARG A 79 -8.53 12.98 7.98
C ARG A 79 -8.31 14.50 8.01
N LEU A 80 -9.21 15.24 7.39
CA LEU A 80 -9.22 16.69 7.45
C LEU A 80 -9.54 17.11 8.89
N ASN A 81 -8.54 17.60 9.63
CA ASN A 81 -8.82 18.81 10.39
C ASN A 81 -9.07 19.92 9.36
N PRO A 82 -9.97 20.88 9.62
CA PRO A 82 -10.44 21.79 8.59
C PRO A 82 -9.25 22.65 8.17
N LEU A 83 -8.64 22.34 7.01
CA LEU A 83 -7.79 23.20 6.16
C LEU A 83 -7.05 22.31 5.12
N GLY A 84 -7.62 22.23 3.91
CA GLY A 84 -6.85 22.31 2.65
C GLY A 84 -6.10 21.08 2.09
N GLN A 85 -6.69 20.52 1.02
CA GLN A 85 -6.08 20.07 -0.26
C GLN A 85 -4.93 19.05 -0.32
N SER A 86 -5.19 17.91 -0.98
CA SER A 86 -4.62 17.51 -2.29
C SER A 86 -5.08 16.09 -2.65
N ILE A 87 -5.87 15.95 -3.72
CA ILE A 87 -6.42 14.66 -4.16
C ILE A 87 -5.39 13.99 -5.08
N ILE A 88 -4.64 13.03 -4.55
CA ILE A 88 -3.88 12.09 -5.37
C ILE A 88 -4.88 11.05 -5.89
N LYS A 89 -5.03 10.98 -7.20
CA LYS A 89 -5.89 10.00 -7.88
C LYS A 89 -5.23 8.62 -7.77
N CYS A 90 -5.55 7.88 -6.72
CA CYS A 90 -5.05 6.53 -6.47
C CYS A 90 -5.98 5.48 -7.09
N MET A 91 -5.42 4.56 -7.87
CA MET A 91 -6.13 3.42 -8.43
C MET A 91 -6.19 2.33 -7.37
N THR A 92 -7.29 2.27 -6.62
CA THR A 92 -7.53 1.23 -5.61
C THR A 92 -7.92 -0.06 -6.31
N ILE A 93 -7.02 -1.04 -6.36
CA ILE A 93 -7.38 -2.43 -6.66
C ILE A 93 -7.81 -3.06 -5.33
N LEU A 94 -9.12 -3.13 -5.10
CA LEU A 94 -9.73 -3.87 -3.98
C LEU A 94 -9.42 -5.37 -4.16
N SER A 95 -8.25 -5.78 -3.70
CA SER A 95 -7.88 -7.18 -3.62
C SER A 95 -8.50 -7.78 -2.36
N LYS A 96 -9.36 -8.80 -2.53
CA LYS A 96 -9.92 -9.63 -1.43
C LYS A 96 -8.87 -10.51 -0.72
N SER A 97 -7.57 -10.31 -0.98
CA SER A 97 -6.49 -11.22 -0.59
C SER A 97 -6.08 -11.11 0.89
N CYS A 98 -6.78 -10.35 1.73
CA CYS A 98 -6.47 -10.28 3.16
C CYS A 98 -7.04 -11.47 3.98
N LEU A 99 -8.03 -12.19 3.44
CA LEU A 99 -8.76 -13.28 4.13
C LEU A 99 -8.22 -14.69 3.83
N ILE A 100 -7.10 -14.82 3.12
CA ILE A 100 -6.40 -16.09 2.87
C ILE A 100 -4.95 -15.90 3.30
#